data_AF-A0A537AYP2-F1
#
_entry.id   AF-A0A537AYP2-F1
#
_cell.length_a   1.000
_cell.length_b   1.000
_cell.length_c   1.000
_cell.angle_alpha   90.00
_cell.angle_beta   90.00
_cell.angle_gamma   90.00
#
_symmetry.space_group_name_H-M   'P 1'
#
loop_
_entity.id
_entity.type
_entity.pdbx_description
1 polymer ?
#
loop_
_entity_poly.entity_id
_entity_poly.type
_entity_poly.pdbx_seq_one_letter_code
_entity_poly.pdbx_strand_id
1 'polypeptide(L)'
;MNRYPLWVYVTIGVALVLGALYTLPNFFGEAPAVQVSPARATLKVDQAVLGRVEEALRKAGIQPTGVFLDLSGVKVRLADTDTQLKAKDIIDQALNPDPANPSYTVALNLLPNSPRWLAAINAQPMYLGLDLRGGVHFLLQVDMRAAIAKRAEGLAGDIRSQLRDKNVRHAGISREGDTVVIRFRDAETREKARAIIAEHLPDLQLADASTGSELRLVASIRPEAQKRTQELALKQNIQTLHNRINELGVAEPVIQQQGSDRVVVQLPGVQDTAKAKEILGRTATLEVRMVDEDNMNPGTLAAAQGGQVPFGDEFYIERNNQPLLVKKQVVLTGDRLTDAQPGFDNQTQEPAVHLTLDATGARIFKEYTRENVGKRMAILLIEKGKGEVVTAPVIRSEIGGGRVQISGRMTTVEANDIALLLRAGALAAPMEIIEERTVGPSLGADNIK
;
A
#
# COMPACT_ATOMS: atom_id res chain seq x y z
N MET A 1 21.49 -49.77 -36.64
CA MET A 1 20.10 -50.30 -36.54
C MET A 1 19.23 -49.23 -35.88
N ASN A 2 18.45 -48.48 -36.66
CA ASN A 2 17.45 -47.56 -36.10
C ASN A 2 16.24 -48.37 -35.65
N ARG A 3 15.88 -48.28 -34.37
CA ARG A 3 14.78 -49.05 -33.76
C ARG A 3 13.41 -48.38 -33.92
N TYR A 4 13.37 -47.09 -34.27
CA TYR A 4 12.13 -46.34 -34.45
C TYR A 4 11.86 -45.99 -35.93
N PRO A 5 10.59 -45.74 -36.29
CA PRO A 5 10.23 -45.18 -37.60
C PRO A 5 10.90 -43.83 -37.85
N LEU A 6 11.20 -43.51 -39.12
CA LEU A 6 11.89 -42.27 -39.52
C LEU A 6 11.20 -41.00 -39.00
N TRP A 7 9.87 -40.97 -38.98
CA TRP A 7 9.10 -39.83 -38.50
C TRP A 7 9.33 -39.53 -37.02
N VAL A 8 9.57 -40.54 -36.17
CA VAL A 8 9.88 -40.36 -34.75
C VAL A 8 11.22 -39.66 -34.58
N TYR A 9 12.23 -40.05 -35.36
CA TYR A 9 13.54 -39.38 -35.35
C TYR A 9 13.45 -37.95 -35.87
N VAL A 10 12.63 -37.69 -36.88
CA VAL A 10 12.36 -36.33 -37.38
C VAL A 10 11.68 -35.48 -36.30
N THR A 11 10.67 -36.01 -35.60
CA THR A 11 10.00 -35.30 -34.51
C THR A 11 10.95 -35.00 -33.36
N ILE A 12 11.81 -35.95 -32.96
CA ILE A 12 12.84 -35.73 -31.93
C ILE A 12 13.85 -34.66 -32.39
N GLY A 13 14.28 -34.70 -33.65
CA GLY A 13 15.19 -33.70 -34.22
C GLY A 13 14.58 -32.29 -34.18
N VAL A 14 13.33 -32.15 -34.60
CA VAL A 14 12.60 -30.86 -34.54
C VAL A 14 12.44 -30.39 -33.10
N ALA A 15 12.09 -31.28 -32.16
CA ALA A 15 11.96 -30.94 -30.75
C ALA A 15 13.30 -30.48 -30.14
N LEU A 16 14.41 -31.12 -30.48
CA LEU A 16 15.75 -30.70 -30.04
C LEU A 16 16.15 -29.34 -30.61
N VAL A 17 15.88 -29.09 -31.89
CA VAL A 17 16.17 -27.79 -32.52
C VAL A 17 15.34 -26.69 -31.88
N LEU A 18 14.04 -26.91 -31.65
CA LEU A 18 13.18 -25.95 -30.94
C LEU A 18 13.64 -25.73 -29.49
N GLY A 19 13.99 -26.80 -28.77
CA GLY A 19 14.53 -26.70 -27.42
C GLY A 19 15.83 -25.90 -27.36
N ALA A 20 16.77 -26.16 -28.28
CA ALA A 20 18.00 -25.37 -28.41
C ALA A 20 17.69 -23.90 -28.75
N LEU A 21 16.75 -23.65 -29.67
CA LEU A 21 16.37 -22.30 -30.07
C LEU A 21 15.78 -21.48 -28.92
N TYR A 22 14.90 -22.08 -28.12
CA TYR A 22 14.25 -21.41 -26.97
C TYR A 22 15.13 -21.36 -25.71
N THR A 23 16.24 -22.08 -25.65
CA THR A 23 17.22 -21.99 -24.55
C THR A 23 18.33 -20.98 -24.83
N LEU A 24 18.60 -20.65 -26.11
CA LEU A 24 19.59 -19.63 -26.51
C LEU A 24 19.48 -18.29 -25.78
N PRO A 25 18.27 -17.72 -25.51
CA PRO A 25 18.16 -16.44 -24.80
C PRO A 25 18.86 -16.42 -23.43
N ASN A 26 18.91 -17.56 -22.72
CA ASN A 26 19.52 -17.68 -21.40
C ASN A 26 21.04 -17.45 -21.42
N PHE A 27 21.70 -17.73 -22.54
CA PHE A 27 23.15 -17.56 -22.68
C PHE A 27 23.58 -16.10 -22.86
N PHE A 28 22.66 -15.21 -23.20
CA PHE A 28 22.97 -13.79 -23.39
C PHE A 28 22.98 -12.99 -22.08
N GLY A 29 22.32 -13.49 -21.02
CA GLY A 29 22.24 -12.82 -19.73
C GLY A 29 21.52 -11.46 -19.78
N GLU A 30 21.71 -10.67 -18.73
CA GLU A 30 21.14 -9.31 -18.60
C GLU A 30 22.25 -8.28 -18.48
N ALA A 31 22.05 -7.11 -19.09
CA ALA A 31 22.93 -5.96 -18.93
C ALA A 31 22.35 -4.95 -17.94
N PRO A 32 23.18 -4.39 -17.03
CA PRO A 32 22.86 -3.21 -16.24
C PRO A 32 22.33 -2.08 -17.14
N ALA A 33 21.19 -1.50 -16.79
CA ALA A 33 20.58 -0.46 -17.59
C ALA A 33 19.92 0.65 -16.75
N VAL A 34 19.94 1.87 -17.25
CA VAL A 34 19.17 2.98 -16.68
C VAL A 34 17.98 3.24 -17.59
N GLN A 35 16.78 3.27 -17.02
CA GLN A 35 15.55 3.59 -17.74
C GLN A 35 15.04 4.95 -17.31
N VAL A 36 14.73 5.78 -18.30
CA VAL A 36 14.14 7.10 -18.15
C VAL A 36 12.73 7.04 -18.74
N SER A 37 11.72 7.10 -17.88
CA SER A 37 10.30 7.16 -18.27
C SER A 37 9.71 8.53 -17.94
N PRO A 38 8.65 8.97 -18.64
CA PRO A 38 8.00 10.24 -18.29
C PRO A 38 7.30 10.10 -16.92
N ALA A 39 7.50 11.07 -16.03
CA ALA A 39 6.83 11.05 -14.71
C ALA A 39 5.36 11.47 -14.80
N ARG A 40 4.93 12.05 -15.93
CA ARG A 40 3.58 12.54 -16.19
C ARG A 40 3.13 12.14 -17.59
N ALA A 41 1.88 11.75 -17.77
CA ALA A 41 1.32 11.32 -19.06
C ALA A 41 1.33 12.42 -20.16
N THR A 42 1.47 13.68 -19.78
CA THR A 42 1.57 14.82 -20.71
C THR A 42 2.98 15.00 -21.28
N LEU A 43 4.01 14.44 -20.63
CA LEU A 43 5.40 14.52 -21.08
C LEU A 43 5.71 13.30 -21.95
N LYS A 44 6.32 13.56 -23.12
CA LYS A 44 6.82 12.50 -23.99
C LYS A 44 8.32 12.41 -23.85
N VAL A 45 8.82 11.19 -23.74
CA VAL A 45 10.24 10.92 -23.89
C VAL A 45 10.50 10.77 -25.39
N ASP A 46 11.15 11.77 -25.96
CA ASP A 46 11.40 11.90 -27.39
C ASP A 46 12.90 11.91 -27.72
N GLN A 47 13.24 12.11 -28.98
CA GLN A 47 14.64 12.21 -29.43
C GLN A 47 15.42 13.33 -28.73
N ALA A 48 14.75 14.40 -28.28
CA ALA A 48 15.40 15.50 -27.57
C ALA A 48 15.82 15.09 -26.15
N VAL A 49 15.02 14.27 -25.47
CA VAL A 49 15.42 13.66 -24.19
C VAL A 49 16.59 12.70 -24.38
N LEU A 50 16.55 11.87 -25.44
CA LEU A 50 17.67 10.97 -25.77
C LEU A 50 18.99 11.74 -25.96
N GLY A 51 18.97 12.84 -26.72
CA GLY A 51 20.15 13.68 -26.91
C GLY A 51 20.68 14.29 -25.60
N ARG A 52 19.79 14.71 -24.69
CA ARG A 52 20.19 15.21 -23.36
C ARG A 52 20.83 14.13 -22.49
N VAL A 53 20.29 12.92 -22.52
CA VAL A 53 20.85 11.77 -21.80
C VAL A 53 22.24 11.42 -22.33
N GLU A 54 22.41 11.36 -23.65
CA GLU A 54 23.71 11.10 -24.29
C GLU A 54 24.74 12.19 -23.95
N GLU A 55 24.33 13.46 -23.97
CA GLU A 55 25.21 14.57 -23.63
C GLU A 55 25.64 14.54 -22.15
N ALA A 56 24.71 14.22 -21.24
CA ALA A 56 24.99 14.09 -19.82
C ALA A 56 26.00 12.96 -19.55
N LEU A 57 25.79 11.79 -20.15
CA LEU A 57 26.71 10.65 -20.05
C LEU A 57 28.10 10.97 -20.61
N ARG A 58 28.15 11.65 -21.77
CA ARG A 58 29.42 12.06 -22.40
C ARG A 58 30.17 13.06 -21.54
N LYS A 59 29.50 14.03 -20.92
CA LYS A 59 30.12 15.01 -20.00
C LYS A 59 30.72 14.34 -18.77
N ALA A 60 30.10 13.25 -18.31
CA ALA A 60 30.59 12.47 -17.18
C ALA A 60 31.63 11.40 -17.57
N GLY A 61 31.98 11.26 -18.84
CA GLY A 61 32.94 10.25 -19.32
C GLY A 61 32.42 8.82 -19.28
N ILE A 62 31.10 8.62 -19.17
CA ILE A 62 30.47 7.29 -19.16
C ILE A 62 30.18 6.86 -20.60
N GLN A 63 30.72 5.72 -21.02
CA GLN A 63 30.44 5.15 -22.34
C GLN A 63 29.34 4.09 -22.24
N PRO A 64 28.11 4.36 -22.72
CA PRO A 64 27.07 3.36 -22.75
C PRO A 64 27.32 2.31 -23.82
N THR A 65 27.02 1.06 -23.52
CA THR A 65 27.09 -0.07 -24.46
C THR A 65 25.97 0.03 -25.52
N GLY A 66 24.89 0.74 -25.21
CA GLY A 66 23.85 1.09 -26.17
C GLY A 66 22.79 2.00 -25.56
N VAL A 67 22.19 2.86 -26.38
CA VAL A 67 21.09 3.74 -26.00
C VAL A 67 19.92 3.47 -26.93
N PHE A 68 18.74 3.23 -26.37
CA PHE A 68 17.54 2.86 -27.11
C PHE A 68 16.39 3.78 -26.69
N LEU A 69 15.61 4.24 -27.67
CA LEU A 69 14.33 4.88 -27.43
C LEU A 69 13.23 3.88 -27.77
N ASP A 70 12.30 3.65 -26.84
CA ASP A 70 11.09 2.86 -27.07
C ASP A 70 9.83 3.60 -26.58
N LEU A 71 8.68 2.92 -26.64
CA LEU A 71 7.38 3.50 -26.21
C LEU A 71 7.32 3.81 -24.71
N SER A 72 8.16 3.16 -23.90
CA SER A 72 8.24 3.34 -22.44
C SER A 72 9.28 4.38 -22.01
N GLY A 73 10.19 4.78 -22.90
CA GLY A 73 11.14 5.87 -22.70
C GLY A 73 12.54 5.58 -23.24
N VAL A 74 13.56 6.22 -22.66
CA VAL A 74 14.97 6.02 -23.02
C VAL A 74 15.57 4.95 -22.11
N LYS A 75 16.27 4.01 -22.71
CA LYS A 75 16.96 2.90 -22.05
C LYS A 75 18.43 2.94 -22.40
N VAL A 76 19.27 3.10 -21.38
CA VAL A 76 20.74 3.17 -21.51
C VAL A 76 21.32 1.88 -20.95
N ARG A 77 21.97 1.06 -21.78
CA ARG A 77 22.73 -0.11 -21.34
C ARG A 77 24.15 0.27 -20.99
N LEU A 78 24.66 -0.34 -19.94
CA LEU A 78 25.97 -0.05 -19.35
C LEU A 78 26.73 -1.37 -19.13
N ALA A 79 28.04 -1.25 -18.99
CA ALA A 79 28.93 -2.41 -18.88
C ALA A 79 28.82 -3.12 -17.52
N ASP A 80 28.58 -2.36 -16.45
CA ASP A 80 28.60 -2.83 -15.07
C ASP A 80 27.66 -2.01 -14.16
N THR A 81 27.38 -2.54 -12.98
CA THR A 81 26.44 -1.98 -11.99
C THR A 81 26.96 -0.71 -11.33
N ASP A 82 28.28 -0.54 -11.18
CA ASP A 82 28.87 0.67 -10.59
C ASP A 82 28.72 1.87 -11.53
N THR A 83 28.96 1.62 -12.83
CA THR A 83 28.70 2.58 -13.91
C THR A 83 27.20 2.87 -14.03
N GLN A 84 26.34 1.87 -13.78
CA GLN A 84 24.88 2.03 -13.72
C GLN A 84 24.42 3.01 -12.64
N LEU A 85 24.92 2.86 -11.42
CA LEU A 85 24.57 3.77 -10.31
C LEU A 85 25.00 5.21 -10.62
N LYS A 86 26.25 5.39 -11.07
CA LYS A 86 26.77 6.71 -11.48
C LYS A 86 25.93 7.32 -12.60
N ALA A 87 25.64 6.54 -13.64
CA ALA A 87 24.84 6.98 -14.77
C ALA A 87 23.45 7.41 -14.33
N LYS A 88 22.79 6.66 -13.43
CA LYS A 88 21.47 7.01 -12.91
C LYS A 88 21.49 8.36 -12.20
N ASP A 89 22.44 8.62 -11.32
CA ASP A 89 22.51 9.89 -10.59
C ASP A 89 22.81 11.08 -11.51
N ILE A 90 23.68 10.89 -12.51
CA ILE A 90 24.00 11.93 -13.50
C ILE A 90 22.80 12.23 -14.40
N ILE A 91 22.11 11.19 -14.88
CA ILE A 91 20.92 11.34 -15.73
C ILE A 91 19.79 12.00 -14.94
N ASP A 92 19.60 11.62 -13.68
CA ASP A 92 18.60 12.21 -12.80
C ASP A 92 18.88 13.69 -12.55
N GLN A 93 20.12 14.06 -12.23
CA GLN A 93 20.51 15.47 -12.04
C GLN A 93 20.35 16.30 -13.33
N ALA A 94 20.60 15.70 -14.49
CA ALA A 94 20.47 16.39 -15.78
C ALA A 94 19.02 16.59 -16.23
N LEU A 95 18.14 15.64 -15.91
CA LEU A 95 16.74 15.64 -16.37
C LEU A 95 15.77 16.22 -15.33
N ASN A 96 16.12 16.18 -14.04
CA ASN A 96 15.31 16.63 -12.92
C ASN A 96 16.06 17.68 -12.08
N PRO A 97 16.19 18.93 -12.56
CA PRO A 97 16.87 20.00 -11.82
C PRO A 97 16.11 20.43 -10.54
N ASP A 98 14.81 20.15 -10.44
CA ASP A 98 14.02 20.34 -9.22
C ASP A 98 13.61 18.96 -8.63
N PRO A 99 14.21 18.53 -7.50
CA PRO A 99 13.89 17.26 -6.86
C PRO A 99 12.43 17.15 -6.36
N ALA A 100 11.76 18.28 -6.12
CA ALA A 100 10.38 18.29 -5.63
C ALA A 100 9.34 18.06 -6.75
N ASN A 101 9.74 18.28 -8.02
CA ASN A 101 8.90 18.09 -9.20
C ASN A 101 9.68 17.44 -10.36
N PRO A 102 10.08 16.17 -10.23
CA PRO A 102 10.77 15.45 -11.29
C PRO A 102 9.87 15.37 -12.54
N SER A 103 10.45 15.75 -13.68
CA SER A 103 9.79 15.65 -14.99
C SER A 103 9.90 14.23 -15.55
N TYR A 104 10.95 13.49 -15.16
CA TYR A 104 11.23 12.15 -15.61
C TYR A 104 11.52 11.24 -14.42
N THR A 105 11.14 9.96 -14.51
CA THR A 105 11.52 8.95 -13.52
C THR A 105 12.73 8.22 -14.05
N VAL A 106 13.86 8.31 -13.33
CA VAL A 106 15.10 7.62 -13.66
C VAL A 106 15.23 6.42 -12.72
N ALA A 107 15.08 5.23 -13.26
CA ALA A 107 15.11 3.98 -12.51
C ALA A 107 16.24 3.07 -12.99
N LEU A 108 16.81 2.32 -12.05
CA LEU A 108 17.73 1.22 -12.35
C LEU A 108 16.91 0.03 -12.89
N ASN A 109 17.38 -0.58 -13.96
CA ASN A 109 16.73 -1.71 -14.62
C ASN A 109 17.79 -2.71 -15.12
N LEU A 110 17.38 -3.92 -15.46
CA LEU A 110 18.18 -4.94 -16.13
C LEU A 110 17.53 -5.25 -17.47
N LEU A 111 18.28 -5.10 -18.56
CA LEU A 111 17.77 -5.36 -19.91
C LEU A 111 18.31 -6.69 -20.44
N PRO A 112 17.48 -7.54 -21.06
CA PRO A 112 17.95 -8.73 -21.72
C PRO A 112 18.96 -8.37 -22.82
N ASN A 113 20.10 -9.04 -22.83
CA ASN A 113 21.09 -8.94 -23.91
C ASN A 113 20.74 -9.82 -25.12
N SER A 114 19.59 -10.50 -25.07
CA SER A 114 19.12 -11.37 -26.13
C SER A 114 18.95 -10.58 -27.44
N PRO A 115 19.46 -11.09 -28.58
CA PRO A 115 19.21 -10.52 -29.90
C PRO A 115 17.73 -10.26 -30.20
N ARG A 116 17.43 -9.17 -30.92
CA ARG A 116 16.04 -8.79 -31.27
C ARG A 116 15.27 -9.89 -32.01
N TRP A 117 15.95 -10.72 -32.80
CA TRP A 117 15.31 -11.82 -33.54
C TRP A 117 14.80 -12.93 -32.61
N LEU A 118 15.42 -13.16 -31.44
CA LEU A 118 14.92 -14.10 -30.43
C LEU A 118 13.67 -13.55 -29.74
N ALA A 119 13.66 -12.26 -29.43
CA ALA A 119 12.47 -11.60 -28.88
C ALA A 119 11.29 -11.64 -29.86
N ALA A 120 11.54 -11.54 -31.18
CA ALA A 120 10.51 -11.59 -32.21
C ALA A 120 9.79 -12.94 -32.32
N ILE A 121 10.45 -14.04 -31.95
CA ILE A 121 9.84 -15.39 -31.88
C ILE A 121 9.30 -15.73 -30.48
N ASN A 122 9.21 -14.73 -29.60
CA ASN A 122 8.81 -14.86 -28.21
C ASN A 122 9.69 -15.82 -27.39
N ALA A 123 10.96 -16.00 -27.80
CA ALA A 123 11.95 -16.73 -27.03
C ALA A 123 12.54 -15.79 -25.96
N GLN A 124 11.86 -15.72 -24.82
CA GLN A 124 12.30 -14.94 -23.67
C GLN A 124 13.22 -15.76 -22.76
N PRO A 125 14.23 -15.15 -22.13
CA PRO A 125 15.06 -15.83 -21.14
C PRO A 125 14.22 -16.24 -19.92
N MET A 126 14.64 -17.31 -19.27
CA MET A 126 14.05 -17.82 -18.03
C MET A 126 14.24 -16.80 -16.90
N TYR A 127 13.22 -16.69 -16.05
CA TYR A 127 13.30 -15.86 -14.84
C TYR A 127 14.29 -16.49 -13.86
N LEU A 128 15.28 -15.69 -13.48
CA LEU A 128 16.30 -16.07 -12.53
C LEU A 128 15.88 -15.60 -11.13
N GLY A 129 16.04 -16.47 -10.13
CA GLY A 129 15.72 -16.17 -8.73
C GLY A 129 16.64 -15.10 -8.13
N LEU A 130 16.36 -14.71 -6.89
CA LEU A 130 17.12 -13.72 -6.12
C LEU A 130 18.63 -13.98 -6.15
N ASP A 131 19.02 -15.24 -6.03
CA ASP A 131 20.43 -15.65 -5.97
C ASP A 131 21.19 -15.36 -7.26
N LEU A 132 20.48 -15.23 -8.39
CA LEU A 132 21.07 -15.11 -9.73
C LEU A 132 20.89 -13.73 -10.36
N ARG A 133 19.78 -13.04 -10.09
CA ARG A 133 19.53 -11.65 -10.53
C ARG A 133 19.98 -10.60 -9.50
N GLY A 134 20.33 -11.03 -8.29
CA GLY A 134 20.42 -10.15 -7.14
C GLY A 134 19.05 -9.58 -6.75
N GLY A 135 19.02 -8.82 -5.65
CA GLY A 135 17.81 -8.20 -5.14
C GLY A 135 17.81 -8.10 -3.62
N VAL A 136 16.62 -8.10 -3.04
CA VAL A 136 16.44 -7.97 -1.58
C VAL A 136 15.61 -9.11 -1.00
N HIS A 137 16.01 -9.53 0.19
CA HIS A 137 15.31 -10.45 1.07
C HIS A 137 14.92 -9.71 2.35
N PHE A 138 13.63 -9.71 2.67
CA PHE A 138 13.10 -9.16 3.91
C PHE A 138 12.38 -10.25 4.70
N LEU A 139 12.64 -10.28 6.01
CA LEU A 139 11.80 -10.99 6.97
C LEU A 139 11.01 -9.96 7.77
N LEU A 140 9.69 -9.97 7.59
CA LEU A 140 8.75 -9.08 8.27
C LEU A 140 8.05 -9.82 9.40
N GLN A 141 7.86 -9.16 10.54
CA GLN A 141 7.05 -9.65 11.66
C GLN A 141 5.79 -8.80 11.80
N VAL A 142 4.63 -9.46 11.90
CA VAL A 142 3.33 -8.80 12.06
C VAL A 142 3.02 -8.61 13.55
N ASP A 143 2.58 -7.42 13.94
CA ASP A 143 2.11 -7.16 15.31
C ASP A 143 0.71 -7.78 15.54
N MET A 144 0.71 -9.02 16.04
CA MET A 144 -0.52 -9.75 16.35
C MET A 144 -1.34 -9.14 17.49
N ARG A 145 -0.70 -8.39 18.40
CA ARG A 145 -1.43 -7.72 19.48
C ARG A 145 -2.22 -6.54 18.91
N ALA A 146 -1.60 -5.76 18.03
CA ALA A 146 -2.30 -4.69 17.32
C ALA A 146 -3.48 -5.24 16.47
N ALA A 147 -3.33 -6.40 15.84
CA ALA A 147 -4.41 -7.06 15.10
C ALA A 147 -5.61 -7.39 16.02
N ILE A 148 -5.35 -7.98 17.18
CA ILE A 148 -6.36 -8.33 18.18
C ILE A 148 -7.02 -7.07 18.75
N ALA A 149 -6.23 -6.05 19.07
CA ALA A 149 -6.73 -4.77 19.57
C ALA A 149 -7.67 -4.09 18.56
N LYS A 150 -7.30 -4.06 17.27
CA LYS A 150 -8.14 -3.54 16.19
C LYS A 150 -9.44 -4.35 16.04
N ARG A 151 -9.37 -5.68 16.18
CA ARG A 151 -10.57 -6.53 16.18
C ARG A 151 -11.48 -6.26 17.38
N ALA A 152 -10.91 -6.08 18.57
CA ALA A 152 -11.65 -5.73 19.78
C ALA A 152 -12.36 -4.37 19.66
N GLU A 153 -11.72 -3.40 19.00
CA GLU A 153 -12.32 -2.10 18.70
C GLU A 153 -13.51 -2.20 17.74
N GLY A 154 -13.37 -2.98 16.65
CA GLY A 154 -14.49 -3.29 15.75
C GLY A 154 -15.66 -3.95 16.50
N LEU A 155 -15.37 -4.95 17.34
CA LEU A 155 -16.37 -5.63 18.16
C LEU A 155 -17.05 -4.68 19.16
N ALA A 156 -16.35 -3.71 19.73
CA ALA A 156 -16.96 -2.69 20.59
C ALA A 156 -17.95 -1.82 19.82
N GLY A 157 -17.67 -1.51 18.55
CA GLY A 157 -18.59 -0.86 17.62
C GLY A 157 -19.82 -1.71 17.33
N ASP A 158 -19.61 -2.99 17.00
CA ASP A 158 -20.68 -3.95 16.70
C ASP A 158 -21.61 -4.11 17.91
N ILE A 159 -21.06 -4.29 19.12
CA ILE A 159 -21.81 -4.36 20.38
C ILE A 159 -22.66 -3.10 20.56
N ARG A 160 -22.09 -1.90 20.33
CA ARG A 160 -22.81 -0.64 20.47
C ARG A 160 -24.00 -0.57 19.51
N SER A 161 -23.82 -0.99 18.26
CA SER A 161 -24.89 -1.03 17.26
C SER A 161 -25.98 -2.01 17.69
N GLN A 162 -25.62 -3.25 18.04
CA GLN A 162 -26.57 -4.29 18.42
C GLN A 162 -27.40 -3.89 19.66
N LEU A 163 -26.77 -3.31 20.68
CA LEU A 163 -27.47 -2.83 21.87
C LEU A 163 -28.39 -1.65 21.55
N ARG A 164 -27.99 -0.76 20.63
CA ARG A 164 -28.84 0.35 20.16
C ARG A 164 -30.06 -0.16 19.40
N ASP A 165 -29.87 -1.08 18.46
CA ASP A 165 -30.94 -1.63 17.61
C ASP A 165 -31.98 -2.39 18.43
N LYS A 166 -31.55 -3.06 19.51
CA LYS A 166 -32.42 -3.78 20.46
C LYS A 166 -32.90 -2.92 21.64
N ASN A 167 -32.66 -1.61 21.62
CA ASN A 167 -33.05 -0.65 22.66
C ASN A 167 -32.55 -0.99 24.09
N VAL A 168 -31.37 -1.61 24.21
CA VAL A 168 -30.76 -1.91 25.51
C VAL A 168 -29.86 -0.77 25.95
N ARG A 169 -30.26 -0.11 27.04
CA ARG A 169 -29.52 0.99 27.63
C ARG A 169 -28.23 0.50 28.28
N HIS A 170 -27.15 1.23 28.06
CA HIS A 170 -25.84 1.00 28.67
C HIS A 170 -25.29 2.32 29.21
N ALA A 171 -24.51 2.27 30.29
CA ALA A 171 -23.87 3.44 30.91
C ALA A 171 -22.56 3.83 30.22
N GLY A 172 -22.00 2.95 29.38
CA GLY A 172 -20.83 3.20 28.57
C GLY A 172 -20.20 1.91 28.06
N ILE A 173 -19.57 1.98 26.89
CA ILE A 173 -18.78 0.89 26.31
C ILE A 173 -17.37 1.43 26.14
N SER A 174 -16.41 0.82 26.83
CA SER A 174 -14.98 1.17 26.74
C SER A 174 -14.16 -0.07 26.43
N ARG A 175 -13.16 0.08 25.55
CA ARG A 175 -12.15 -0.94 25.31
C ARG A 175 -11.04 -0.80 26.35
N GLU A 176 -10.69 -1.91 27.00
CA GLU A 176 -9.56 -2.01 27.93
C GLU A 176 -8.63 -3.11 27.40
N GLY A 177 -7.60 -2.71 26.64
CA GLY A 177 -6.69 -3.63 25.96
C GLY A 177 -7.41 -4.50 24.92
N ASP A 178 -7.39 -5.81 25.14
CA ASP A 178 -8.01 -6.83 24.28
C ASP A 178 -9.45 -7.18 24.70
N THR A 179 -9.98 -6.50 25.72
CA THR A 179 -11.31 -6.73 26.25
C THR A 179 -12.21 -5.51 26.07
N VAL A 180 -13.51 -5.76 25.93
CA VAL A 180 -14.52 -4.72 25.86
C VAL A 180 -15.33 -4.75 27.15
N VAL A 181 -15.29 -3.64 27.89
CA VAL A 181 -16.01 -3.47 29.16
C VAL A 181 -17.26 -2.66 28.91
N ILE A 182 -18.41 -3.25 29.24
CA ILE A 182 -19.71 -2.62 29.10
C ILE A 182 -20.26 -2.36 30.51
N ARG A 183 -20.62 -1.11 30.79
CA ARG A 183 -21.18 -0.69 32.09
C ARG A 183 -22.70 -0.65 32.03
N PHE A 184 -23.35 -1.15 33.06
CA PHE A 184 -24.81 -1.18 33.22
C PHE A 184 -25.23 -0.61 34.58
N ARG A 185 -26.46 -0.09 34.65
CA ARG A 185 -27.04 0.46 35.88
C ARG A 185 -27.83 -0.58 36.67
N ASP A 186 -28.32 -1.62 36.00
CA ASP A 186 -29.21 -2.63 36.55
C ASP A 186 -28.85 -4.03 36.03
N ALA A 187 -29.13 -5.05 36.84
CA ALA A 187 -28.77 -6.43 36.52
C ALA A 187 -29.65 -7.01 35.39
N GLU A 188 -30.89 -6.54 35.27
CA GLU A 188 -31.83 -7.01 34.23
C GLU A 188 -31.37 -6.58 32.83
N THR A 189 -30.97 -5.33 32.62
CA THR A 189 -30.40 -4.90 31.34
C THR A 189 -29.08 -5.58 31.03
N ARG A 190 -28.25 -5.87 32.03
CA ARG A 190 -27.01 -6.63 31.84
C ARG A 190 -27.29 -8.05 31.32
N GLU A 191 -28.26 -8.76 31.89
CA GLU A 191 -28.62 -10.10 31.40
C GLU A 191 -29.27 -10.07 30.01
N LYS A 192 -30.11 -9.07 29.72
CA LYS A 192 -30.64 -8.85 28.36
C LYS A 192 -29.52 -8.59 27.36
N ALA A 193 -28.57 -7.73 27.70
CA ALA A 193 -27.40 -7.44 26.86
C ALA A 193 -26.55 -8.70 26.65
N ARG A 194 -26.31 -9.50 27.70
CA ARG A 194 -25.58 -10.77 27.61
C ARG A 194 -26.24 -11.71 26.60
N ALA A 195 -27.56 -11.89 26.67
CA ALA A 195 -28.29 -12.78 25.75
C ALA A 195 -28.11 -12.33 24.29
N ILE A 196 -28.28 -11.04 24.01
CA ILE A 196 -28.13 -10.45 22.67
C ILE A 196 -26.69 -10.63 22.15
N ILE A 197 -25.69 -10.35 22.98
CA ILE A 197 -24.28 -10.48 22.59
C ILE A 197 -23.92 -11.94 22.36
N ALA A 198 -24.37 -12.86 23.21
CA ALA A 198 -24.12 -14.29 23.04
C ALA A 198 -24.78 -14.87 21.78
N GLU A 199 -25.94 -14.35 21.39
CA GLU A 199 -26.67 -14.77 20.17
C GLU A 199 -26.00 -14.24 18.89
N HIS A 200 -25.65 -12.95 18.86
CA HIS A 200 -25.15 -12.32 17.63
C HIS A 200 -23.62 -12.31 17.49
N LEU A 201 -22.87 -12.51 18.58
CA LEU A 201 -21.40 -12.46 18.60
C LEU A 201 -20.81 -13.69 19.31
N PRO A 202 -20.91 -14.89 18.71
CA PRO A 202 -20.49 -16.15 19.33
C PRO A 202 -18.97 -16.25 19.56
N ASP A 203 -18.18 -15.39 18.92
CA ASP A 203 -16.72 -15.32 19.07
C ASP A 203 -16.28 -14.72 20.42
N LEU A 204 -17.22 -14.13 21.17
CA LEU A 204 -16.97 -13.53 22.47
C LEU A 204 -17.20 -14.53 23.62
N GLN A 205 -16.38 -14.40 24.64
CA GLN A 205 -16.59 -14.95 25.98
C GLN A 205 -17.01 -13.79 26.88
N LEU A 206 -18.13 -13.97 27.58
CA LEU A 206 -18.70 -12.96 28.46
C LEU A 206 -18.45 -13.37 29.91
N ALA A 207 -17.90 -12.45 30.70
CA ALA A 207 -17.69 -12.61 32.12
C ALA A 207 -18.35 -11.45 32.87
N ASP A 208 -19.00 -11.76 33.99
CA ASP A 208 -19.47 -10.72 34.88
C ASP A 208 -18.32 -10.16 35.70
N ALA A 209 -18.27 -8.84 35.79
CA ALA A 209 -17.46 -8.14 36.76
C ALA A 209 -18.34 -7.15 37.51
N SER A 210 -18.03 -6.91 38.77
CA SER A 210 -18.69 -5.89 39.58
C SER A 210 -17.63 -5.14 40.35
N THR A 211 -17.72 -3.82 40.38
CA THR A 211 -16.80 -2.99 41.16
C THR A 211 -17.59 -1.88 41.80
N GLY A 212 -17.77 -1.96 43.12
CA GLY A 212 -18.67 -1.07 43.84
C GLY A 212 -20.12 -1.23 43.37
N SER A 213 -20.77 -0.12 43.05
CA SER A 213 -22.17 -0.06 42.58
C SER A 213 -22.34 -0.22 41.07
N GLU A 214 -21.25 -0.30 40.28
CA GLU A 214 -21.32 -0.45 38.83
C GLU A 214 -21.28 -1.93 38.42
N LEU A 215 -22.31 -2.37 37.70
CA LEU A 215 -22.38 -3.68 37.08
C LEU A 215 -21.67 -3.65 35.74
N ARG A 216 -20.68 -4.53 35.55
CA ARG A 216 -19.92 -4.62 34.30
C ARG A 216 -20.10 -5.98 33.63
N LEU A 217 -20.13 -5.97 32.31
CA LEU A 217 -19.98 -7.14 31.48
C LEU A 217 -18.66 -7.01 30.72
N VAL A 218 -17.75 -7.95 30.93
CA VAL A 218 -16.46 -8.01 30.27
C VAL A 218 -16.57 -9.01 29.12
N ALA A 219 -16.41 -8.52 27.89
CA ALA A 219 -16.34 -9.34 26.70
C ALA A 219 -14.88 -9.52 26.27
N SER A 220 -14.39 -10.75 26.29
CA SER A 220 -13.08 -11.14 25.77
C SER A 220 -13.24 -11.99 24.52
N ILE A 221 -12.28 -11.93 23.60
CA ILE A 221 -12.29 -12.76 22.39
C ILE A 221 -11.86 -14.18 22.76
N ARG A 222 -12.63 -15.21 22.36
CA ARG A 222 -12.28 -16.61 22.63
C ARG A 222 -10.93 -16.97 21.97
N PRO A 223 -10.11 -17.88 22.55
CA PRO A 223 -8.82 -18.26 21.99
C PRO A 223 -8.87 -18.76 20.53
N GLU A 224 -9.91 -19.50 20.18
CA GLU A 224 -10.12 -19.97 18.79
C GLU A 224 -10.36 -18.80 17.82
N ALA A 225 -11.15 -17.81 18.23
CA ALA A 225 -11.42 -16.61 17.45
C ALA A 225 -10.18 -15.71 17.37
N GLN A 226 -9.36 -15.64 18.42
CA GLN A 226 -8.07 -14.95 18.39
C GLN A 226 -7.14 -15.56 17.34
N LYS A 227 -6.99 -16.89 17.33
CA LYS A 227 -6.15 -17.59 16.34
C LYS A 227 -6.64 -17.35 14.91
N ARG A 228 -7.96 -17.46 14.68
CA ARG A 228 -8.56 -17.13 13.36
C ARG A 228 -8.31 -15.68 12.95
N THR A 229 -8.38 -14.76 13.90
CA THR A 229 -8.09 -13.33 13.66
C THR A 229 -6.63 -13.12 13.26
N GLN A 230 -5.69 -13.79 13.93
CA GLN A 230 -4.27 -13.75 13.60
C GLN A 230 -3.99 -14.33 12.20
N GLU A 231 -4.56 -15.50 11.88
CA GLU A 231 -4.43 -16.11 10.56
C GLU A 231 -5.02 -15.23 9.45
N LEU A 232 -6.16 -14.60 9.69
CA LEU A 232 -6.79 -13.68 8.75
C LEU A 232 -5.96 -12.41 8.57
N ALA A 233 -5.44 -11.84 9.67
CA ALA A 233 -4.59 -10.65 9.62
C ALA A 233 -3.32 -10.91 8.82
N LEU A 234 -2.70 -12.09 8.98
CA LEU A 234 -1.53 -12.49 8.23
C LEU A 234 -1.83 -12.66 6.73
N LYS A 235 -2.92 -13.35 6.38
CA LYS A 235 -3.35 -13.50 4.98
C LYS A 235 -3.64 -12.16 4.32
N GLN A 236 -4.32 -11.26 5.03
CA GLN A 236 -4.61 -9.92 4.55
C GLN A 236 -3.32 -9.13 4.32
N ASN A 237 -2.39 -9.14 5.27
CA ASN A 237 -1.11 -8.46 5.12
C ASN A 237 -0.28 -9.03 3.94
N ILE A 238 -0.29 -10.35 3.73
CA ILE A 238 0.36 -10.97 2.55
C ILE A 238 -0.26 -10.46 1.25
N GLN A 239 -1.59 -10.38 1.17
CA GLN A 239 -2.27 -9.83 0.00
C GLN A 239 -1.94 -8.35 -0.22
N THR A 240 -1.89 -7.55 0.85
CA THR A 240 -1.48 -6.13 0.78
C THR A 240 -0.03 -6.00 0.31
N LEU A 241 0.88 -6.83 0.82
CA LEU A 241 2.28 -6.86 0.36
C LEU A 241 2.36 -7.21 -1.13
N HIS A 242 1.58 -8.18 -1.58
CA HIS A 242 1.52 -8.56 -3.00
C HIS A 242 1.14 -7.36 -3.88
N ASN A 243 0.08 -6.64 -3.51
CA ASN A 243 -0.34 -5.44 -4.22
C ASN A 243 0.75 -4.35 -4.19
N ARG A 244 1.35 -4.07 -3.03
CA ARG A 244 2.44 -3.07 -2.90
C ARG A 244 3.64 -3.37 -3.77
N ILE A 245 3.99 -4.65 -3.91
CA ILE A 245 5.16 -5.07 -4.66
C ILE A 245 4.91 -5.04 -6.16
N ASN A 246 3.71 -5.43 -6.61
CA ASN A 246 3.33 -5.32 -8.01
C ASN A 246 3.43 -3.87 -8.49
N GLU A 247 3.07 -2.92 -7.62
CA GLU A 247 3.18 -1.50 -7.90
C GLU A 247 4.62 -0.95 -7.92
N LEU A 248 5.56 -1.62 -7.25
CA LEU A 248 6.99 -1.32 -7.40
C LEU A 248 7.51 -1.73 -8.79
N GLY A 249 6.70 -2.39 -9.62
CA GLY A 249 7.09 -2.86 -10.95
C GLY A 249 7.93 -4.14 -10.91
N VAL A 250 7.92 -4.87 -9.79
CA VAL A 250 8.63 -6.14 -9.64
C VAL A 250 7.80 -7.23 -10.31
N ALA A 251 8.36 -7.86 -11.35
CA ALA A 251 7.59 -8.77 -12.20
C ALA A 251 7.18 -10.07 -11.49
N GLU A 252 7.94 -10.56 -10.50
CA GLU A 252 7.67 -11.84 -9.82
C GLU A 252 8.19 -11.88 -8.38
N PRO A 253 7.46 -11.32 -7.40
CA PRO A 253 7.86 -11.39 -6.01
C PRO A 253 7.48 -12.71 -5.35
N VAL A 254 8.36 -13.22 -4.49
CA VAL A 254 8.06 -14.38 -3.65
C VAL A 254 7.65 -13.87 -2.27
N ILE A 255 6.39 -14.08 -1.90
CA ILE A 255 5.82 -13.70 -0.60
C ILE A 255 5.29 -14.96 0.04
N GLN A 256 5.89 -15.35 1.16
CA GLN A 256 5.55 -16.59 1.84
C GLN A 256 5.40 -16.36 3.34
N GLN A 257 4.42 -17.04 3.92
CA GLN A 257 4.26 -17.10 5.36
C GLN A 257 5.39 -17.93 5.98
N GLN A 258 6.07 -17.37 6.98
CA GLN A 258 7.06 -18.08 7.80
C GLN A 258 6.56 -18.14 9.25
N GLY A 259 6.12 -19.32 9.70
CA GLY A 259 5.57 -19.48 11.05
C GLY A 259 4.20 -18.83 11.22
N SER A 260 3.86 -18.43 12.45
CA SER A 260 2.54 -17.87 12.80
C SER A 260 2.42 -16.37 12.61
N ASP A 261 3.54 -15.63 12.65
CA ASP A 261 3.56 -14.16 12.70
C ASP A 261 4.56 -13.50 11.76
N ARG A 262 5.25 -14.25 10.90
CA ARG A 262 6.27 -13.70 9.99
C ARG A 262 5.93 -13.94 8.53
N VAL A 263 6.44 -13.05 7.69
CA VAL A 263 6.32 -13.09 6.23
C VAL A 263 7.69 -12.88 5.63
N VAL A 264 8.11 -13.81 4.77
CA VAL A 264 9.31 -13.68 3.93
C VAL A 264 8.90 -13.00 2.64
N VAL A 265 9.65 -11.97 2.26
CA VAL A 265 9.50 -11.27 0.99
C VAL A 265 10.83 -11.29 0.25
N GLN A 266 10.82 -11.77 -0.99
CA GLN A 266 11.97 -11.74 -1.87
C GLN A 266 11.61 -10.95 -3.13
N LEU A 267 12.43 -9.95 -3.44
CA LEU A 267 12.25 -9.08 -4.60
C LEU A 267 13.46 -9.21 -5.53
N PRO A 268 13.39 -10.08 -6.55
CA PRO A 268 14.45 -10.22 -7.54
C PRO A 268 14.59 -8.94 -8.38
N GLY A 269 15.81 -8.55 -8.71
CA GLY A 269 16.09 -7.41 -9.60
C GLY A 269 15.86 -6.02 -8.98
N VAL A 270 15.38 -5.93 -7.73
CA VAL A 270 15.25 -4.64 -7.02
C VAL A 270 16.61 -4.20 -6.53
N GLN A 271 17.11 -3.10 -7.09
CA GLN A 271 18.41 -2.53 -6.74
C GLN A 271 18.33 -1.49 -5.62
N ASP A 272 17.21 -0.77 -5.50
CA ASP A 272 17.00 0.26 -4.47
C ASP A 272 16.27 -0.35 -3.25
N THR A 273 17.06 -0.74 -2.25
CA THR A 273 16.55 -1.37 -1.02
C THR A 273 15.79 -0.39 -0.13
N ALA A 274 16.20 0.89 -0.15
CA ALA A 274 15.61 1.93 0.68
C ALA A 274 14.19 2.26 0.22
N LYS A 275 13.99 2.40 -1.10
CA LYS A 275 12.65 2.63 -1.68
C LYS A 275 11.73 1.43 -1.46
N ALA A 276 12.24 0.21 -1.61
CA ALA A 276 11.47 -1.00 -1.32
C ALA A 276 11.06 -1.05 0.16
N LYS A 277 11.99 -0.78 1.08
CA LYS A 277 11.74 -0.73 2.52
C LYS A 277 10.69 0.31 2.89
N GLU A 278 10.74 1.48 2.28
CA GLU A 278 9.76 2.54 2.53
C GLU A 278 8.34 2.09 2.14
N ILE A 279 8.14 1.59 0.92
CA ILE A 279 6.81 1.18 0.45
C ILE A 279 6.26 -0.04 1.23
N LEU A 280 7.13 -0.98 1.60
CA LEU A 280 6.72 -2.16 2.37
C LEU A 280 6.44 -1.84 3.85
N GLY A 281 7.21 -0.93 4.44
CA GLY A 281 7.12 -0.56 5.85
C GLY A 281 6.09 0.52 6.18
N ARG A 282 5.55 1.25 5.19
CA ARG A 282 4.58 2.32 5.43
C ARG A 282 3.19 1.79 5.80
N THR A 283 2.76 2.01 7.04
CA THR A 283 1.43 1.64 7.53
C THR A 283 0.45 2.80 7.36
N ALA A 284 0.28 3.31 6.14
CA ALA A 284 -0.67 4.39 5.88
C ALA A 284 -2.09 3.83 5.80
N THR A 285 -2.98 4.30 6.66
CA THR A 285 -4.42 3.97 6.59
C THR A 285 -5.22 5.23 6.28
N LEU A 286 -6.07 5.16 5.27
CA LEU A 286 -7.02 6.23 4.99
C LEU A 286 -8.21 6.13 5.92
N GLU A 287 -8.57 7.25 6.53
CA GLU A 287 -9.80 7.38 7.29
C GLU A 287 -10.56 8.63 6.85
N VAL A 288 -11.85 8.46 6.67
CA VAL A 288 -12.77 9.55 6.38
C VAL A 288 -13.59 9.79 7.64
N ARG A 289 -13.53 11.01 8.15
CA ARG A 289 -14.17 11.43 9.40
C ARG A 289 -14.89 12.76 9.21
N MET A 290 -15.93 13.01 9.99
CA MET A 290 -16.66 14.28 9.93
C MET A 290 -15.91 15.36 10.72
N VAL A 291 -15.95 16.59 10.23
CA VAL A 291 -15.50 17.77 10.97
C VAL A 291 -16.56 18.14 12.01
N ASP A 292 -16.14 18.55 13.21
CA ASP A 292 -17.03 19.13 14.21
C ASP A 292 -17.15 20.64 14.00
N GLU A 293 -18.10 21.03 13.13
CA GLU A 293 -18.39 22.43 12.83
C GLU A 293 -19.03 23.17 14.03
N ASP A 294 -19.74 22.44 14.91
CA ASP A 294 -20.47 23.04 16.04
C ASP A 294 -19.51 23.50 17.15
N ASN A 295 -18.38 22.79 17.29
CA ASN A 295 -17.33 23.08 18.27
C ASN A 295 -16.17 23.91 17.71
N MET A 296 -16.28 24.46 16.49
CA MET A 296 -15.19 25.16 15.80
C MET A 296 -15.05 26.66 16.12
N ASN A 297 -15.40 27.04 17.35
CA ASN A 297 -15.30 28.43 17.82
C ASN A 297 -13.83 28.79 18.16
N PRO A 298 -13.43 30.08 18.04
CA PRO A 298 -12.04 30.49 18.33
C PRO A 298 -11.55 30.09 19.73
N GLY A 299 -12.43 30.13 20.74
CA GLY A 299 -12.10 29.74 22.11
C GLY A 299 -11.84 28.24 22.28
N THR A 300 -12.64 27.38 21.63
CA THR A 300 -12.48 25.93 21.68
C THR A 300 -11.27 25.49 20.85
N LEU A 301 -10.98 26.13 19.72
CA LEU A 301 -9.78 25.87 18.92
C LEU A 301 -8.50 26.26 19.69
N ALA A 302 -8.50 27.39 20.39
CA ALA A 302 -7.37 27.80 21.23
C ALA A 302 -7.16 26.83 22.42
N ALA A 303 -8.24 26.36 23.05
CA ALA A 303 -8.18 25.35 24.10
C ALA A 303 -7.68 23.99 23.58
N ALA A 304 -8.12 23.58 22.39
CA ALA A 304 -7.68 22.35 21.73
C ALA A 304 -6.19 22.41 21.35
N GLN A 305 -5.70 23.56 20.89
CA GLN A 305 -4.25 23.79 20.68
C GLN A 305 -3.46 23.67 22.00
N GLY A 306 -4.06 24.05 23.13
CA GLY A 306 -3.51 23.85 24.47
C GLY A 306 -3.69 22.44 25.05
N GLY A 307 -4.24 21.49 24.29
CA GLY A 307 -4.42 20.09 24.68
C GLY A 307 -5.78 19.76 25.30
N GLN A 308 -6.70 20.71 25.41
CA GLN A 308 -8.07 20.49 25.90
C GLN A 308 -9.02 20.30 24.71
N VAL A 309 -9.10 19.06 24.21
CA VAL A 309 -9.98 18.71 23.09
C VAL A 309 -11.36 18.27 23.61
N PRO A 310 -12.47 18.75 23.01
CA PRO A 310 -13.82 18.30 23.36
C PRO A 310 -13.98 16.77 23.32
N PHE A 311 -14.87 16.24 24.18
CA PHE A 311 -15.14 14.81 24.20
C PHE A 311 -15.75 14.35 22.89
N GLY A 312 -15.15 13.34 22.27
CA GLY A 312 -15.58 12.81 20.98
C GLY A 312 -14.83 13.37 19.78
N ASP A 313 -13.96 14.38 19.98
CA ASP A 313 -13.18 15.03 18.94
C ASP A 313 -11.68 14.76 19.08
N GLU A 314 -10.97 14.97 17.97
CA GLU A 314 -9.52 15.00 17.85
C GLU A 314 -9.10 16.27 17.12
N PHE A 315 -8.03 16.89 17.62
CA PHE A 315 -7.48 18.10 17.05
C PHE A 315 -6.42 17.76 16.01
N TYR A 316 -6.58 18.33 14.82
CA TYR A 316 -5.63 18.22 13.72
C TYR A 316 -5.31 19.59 13.14
N ILE A 317 -4.21 19.66 12.41
CA ILE A 317 -3.85 20.82 11.61
C ILE A 317 -3.86 20.38 10.16
N GLU A 318 -4.65 21.06 9.33
CA GLU A 318 -4.65 20.85 7.88
C GLU A 318 -3.37 21.45 7.27
N ARG A 319 -2.96 20.96 6.10
CA ARG A 319 -1.73 21.40 5.40
C ARG A 319 -1.61 22.90 5.14
N ASN A 320 -2.73 23.61 5.04
CA ASN A 320 -2.79 25.07 4.93
C ASN A 320 -2.60 25.78 6.29
N ASN A 321 -2.19 25.04 7.32
CA ASN A 321 -2.00 25.48 8.71
C ASN A 321 -3.30 25.91 9.40
N GLN A 322 -4.45 25.41 8.94
CA GLN A 322 -5.75 25.65 9.58
C GLN A 322 -6.03 24.59 10.65
N PRO A 323 -6.35 24.99 11.89
CA PRO A 323 -6.75 24.06 12.94
C PRO A 323 -8.15 23.49 12.64
N LEU A 324 -8.30 22.19 12.85
CA LEU A 324 -9.53 21.45 12.56
C LEU A 324 -9.86 20.51 13.72
N LEU A 325 -11.13 20.50 14.13
CA LEU A 325 -11.66 19.49 15.04
C LEU A 325 -12.37 18.42 14.22
N VAL A 326 -11.95 17.18 14.38
CA VAL A 326 -12.47 16.03 13.65
C VAL A 326 -13.05 15.04 14.64
N LYS A 327 -14.25 14.54 14.35
CA LYS A 327 -14.91 13.54 15.20
C LYS A 327 -14.11 12.23 15.21
N LYS A 328 -14.00 11.60 16.38
CA LYS A 328 -13.34 10.29 16.56
C LYS A 328 -14.02 9.16 15.79
N GLN A 329 -15.31 9.32 15.47
CA GLN A 329 -16.05 8.32 14.73
C GLN A 329 -15.58 8.26 13.27
N VAL A 330 -15.06 7.11 12.87
CA VAL A 330 -14.69 6.82 11.49
C VAL A 330 -15.94 6.52 10.66
N VAL A 331 -16.12 7.25 9.55
CA VAL A 331 -17.22 7.05 8.60
C VAL A 331 -16.85 5.98 7.59
N LEU A 332 -15.64 6.07 7.03
CA LEU A 332 -15.14 5.16 6.02
C LEU A 332 -13.64 4.94 6.21
N THR A 333 -13.18 3.71 5.99
CA THR A 333 -11.75 3.36 5.98
C THR A 333 -11.28 3.01 4.58
N GLY A 334 -9.96 3.07 4.37
CA GLY A 334 -9.31 2.71 3.11
C GLY A 334 -9.59 1.27 2.65
N ASP A 335 -10.01 0.37 3.54
CA ASP A 335 -10.38 -1.02 3.23
C ASP A 335 -11.56 -1.13 2.25
N ARG A 336 -12.32 -0.04 2.08
CA ARG A 336 -13.47 0.08 1.16
C ARG A 336 -13.11 0.71 -0.18
N LEU A 337 -11.83 0.92 -0.45
CA LEU A 337 -11.32 1.38 -1.74
C LEU A 337 -11.05 0.18 -2.64
N THR A 338 -11.53 0.25 -3.88
CA THR A 338 -11.17 -0.71 -4.93
C THR A 338 -10.02 -0.22 -5.79
N ASP A 339 -9.90 1.10 -5.96
CA ASP A 339 -8.87 1.71 -6.80
C ASP A 339 -8.54 3.13 -6.33
N ALA A 340 -7.30 3.56 -6.60
CA ALA A 340 -6.81 4.90 -6.38
C ALA A 340 -5.84 5.26 -7.51
N GLN A 341 -6.16 6.32 -8.26
CA GLN A 341 -5.40 6.76 -9.43
C GLN A 341 -4.93 8.20 -9.24
N PRO A 342 -3.63 8.48 -9.47
CA PRO A 342 -3.15 9.84 -9.51
C PRO A 342 -3.72 10.52 -10.76
N GLY A 343 -4.04 11.80 -10.65
CA GLY A 343 -4.54 12.59 -11.75
C GLY A 343 -4.44 14.08 -11.45
N PHE A 344 -5.23 14.85 -12.19
CA PHE A 344 -5.35 16.29 -11.97
C PHE A 344 -6.81 16.63 -11.73
N ASP A 345 -7.04 17.69 -10.96
CA ASP A 345 -8.35 18.29 -10.82
C ASP A 345 -8.73 18.99 -12.13
N ASN A 346 -9.94 18.71 -12.63
CA ASN A 346 -10.45 19.32 -13.86
C ASN A 346 -10.68 20.83 -13.75
N GLN A 347 -10.83 21.36 -12.54
CA GLN A 347 -11.09 22.79 -12.30
C GLN A 347 -9.82 23.57 -12.02
N THR A 348 -8.98 23.08 -11.10
CA THR A 348 -7.79 23.82 -10.65
C THR A 348 -6.51 23.43 -11.39
N GLN A 349 -6.54 22.33 -12.16
CA GLN A 349 -5.34 21.71 -12.77
C GLN A 349 -4.25 21.34 -11.74
N GLU A 350 -4.61 21.25 -10.46
CA GLU A 350 -3.71 20.81 -9.40
C GLU A 350 -3.67 19.27 -9.35
N PRO A 351 -2.54 18.67 -8.92
CA PRO A 351 -2.46 17.23 -8.70
C PRO A 351 -3.52 16.75 -7.68
N ALA A 352 -4.17 15.64 -7.99
CA ALA A 352 -5.22 15.06 -7.15
C ALA A 352 -5.18 13.53 -7.20
N VAL A 353 -5.83 12.88 -6.23
CA VAL A 353 -5.99 11.43 -6.22
C VAL A 353 -7.47 11.09 -6.40
N HIS A 354 -7.78 10.36 -7.47
CA HIS A 354 -9.11 9.86 -7.78
C HIS A 354 -9.30 8.48 -7.16
N LEU A 355 -10.29 8.36 -6.28
CA LEU A 355 -10.61 7.16 -5.53
C LEU A 355 -11.89 6.51 -6.06
N THR A 356 -11.90 5.18 -6.09
CA THR A 356 -13.11 4.39 -6.35
C THR A 356 -13.41 3.51 -5.14
N LEU A 357 -14.64 3.60 -4.65
CA LEU A 357 -15.17 2.84 -3.53
C LEU A 357 -15.82 1.54 -4.01
N ASP A 358 -15.79 0.51 -3.15
CA ASP A 358 -16.58 -0.70 -3.35
C ASP A 358 -18.10 -0.42 -3.20
N ALA A 359 -18.95 -1.39 -3.54
CA ALA A 359 -20.40 -1.22 -3.47
C ALA A 359 -20.93 -0.91 -2.05
N THR A 360 -20.27 -1.43 -1.02
CA THR A 360 -20.63 -1.22 0.39
C THR A 360 -20.21 0.18 0.84
N GLY A 361 -18.97 0.57 0.55
CA GLY A 361 -18.42 1.89 0.79
C GLY A 361 -19.21 2.97 0.07
N ALA A 362 -19.56 2.77 -1.20
CA ALA A 362 -20.40 3.69 -1.95
C ALA A 362 -21.78 3.88 -1.31
N ARG A 363 -22.40 2.83 -0.77
CA ARG A 363 -23.68 2.93 -0.06
C ARG A 363 -23.56 3.70 1.25
N ILE A 364 -22.57 3.38 2.08
CA ILE A 364 -22.31 4.08 3.35
C ILE A 364 -22.03 5.56 3.07
N PHE A 365 -21.16 5.84 2.11
CA PHE A 365 -20.77 7.19 1.74
C PHE A 365 -21.96 8.00 1.20
N LYS A 366 -22.83 7.37 0.39
CA LYS A 366 -24.07 7.97 -0.11
C LYS A 366 -25.02 8.39 1.01
N GLU A 367 -25.24 7.52 1.99
CA GLU A 367 -26.11 7.80 3.13
C GLU A 367 -25.55 8.93 4.00
N TYR A 368 -24.27 8.83 4.38
CA TYR A 368 -23.60 9.85 5.19
C TYR A 368 -23.54 11.22 4.51
N THR A 369 -23.25 11.28 3.20
CA THR A 369 -23.20 12.55 2.45
C THR A 369 -24.58 13.17 2.29
N ARG A 370 -25.65 12.38 2.15
CA ARG A 370 -27.03 12.87 2.09
C ARG A 370 -27.43 13.60 3.37
N GLU A 371 -27.08 13.05 4.53
CA GLU A 371 -27.47 13.61 5.84
C GLU A 371 -26.62 14.80 6.27
N ASN A 372 -25.46 15.02 5.64
CA ASN A 372 -24.46 16.01 6.06
C ASN A 372 -24.10 17.02 4.96
N VAL A 373 -25.00 17.27 4.00
CA VAL A 373 -24.82 18.32 2.99
C VAL A 373 -24.57 19.67 3.68
N GLY A 374 -23.55 20.39 3.21
CA GLY A 374 -23.11 21.67 3.76
C GLY A 374 -22.06 21.59 4.88
N LYS A 375 -21.76 20.38 5.39
CA LYS A 375 -20.70 20.17 6.41
C LYS A 375 -19.39 19.71 5.76
N ARG A 376 -18.25 19.93 6.42
CA ARG A 376 -16.96 19.40 5.97
C ARG A 376 -16.73 17.96 6.39
N MET A 377 -16.02 17.24 5.52
CA MET A 377 -15.58 15.89 5.74
C MET A 377 -14.07 15.84 5.57
N ALA A 378 -13.37 15.44 6.62
CA ALA A 378 -11.92 15.34 6.64
C ALA A 378 -11.48 13.98 6.10
N ILE A 379 -10.48 14.00 5.23
CA ILE A 379 -9.76 12.83 4.74
C ILE A 379 -8.40 12.82 5.43
N LEU A 380 -8.18 11.80 6.26
CA LEU A 380 -7.00 11.65 7.09
C LEU A 380 -6.16 10.49 6.60
N LEU A 381 -4.85 10.73 6.52
CA LEU A 381 -3.86 9.67 6.40
C LEU A 381 -3.26 9.42 7.77
N ILE A 382 -3.46 8.22 8.32
CA ILE A 382 -2.88 7.84 9.60
C ILE A 382 -1.64 7.01 9.34
N GLU A 383 -0.49 7.51 9.80
CA GLU A 383 0.79 6.82 9.75
C GLU A 383 1.35 6.69 11.17
N LYS A 384 1.65 5.46 11.63
CA LYS A 384 2.22 5.17 12.96
C LYS A 384 1.47 5.85 14.12
N GLY A 385 0.14 5.91 14.02
CA GLY A 385 -0.73 6.53 15.03
C GLY A 385 -0.76 8.06 15.01
N LYS A 386 -0.12 8.71 14.03
CA LYS A 386 -0.25 10.15 13.78
C LYS A 386 -1.15 10.35 12.56
N GLY A 387 -2.26 11.05 12.75
CA GLY A 387 -3.13 11.45 11.65
C GLY A 387 -2.68 12.76 11.04
N GLU A 388 -2.63 12.81 9.71
CA GLU A 388 -2.46 14.03 8.93
C GLU A 388 -3.73 14.28 8.13
N VAL A 389 -4.30 15.49 8.25
CA VAL A 389 -5.45 15.89 7.42
C VAL A 389 -4.93 16.31 6.06
N VAL A 390 -5.22 15.49 5.05
CA VAL A 390 -4.84 15.77 3.66
C VAL A 390 -5.71 16.89 3.11
N THR A 391 -7.02 16.79 3.34
CA THR A 391 -8.02 17.76 2.87
C THR A 391 -9.32 17.62 3.65
N ALA A 392 -10.04 18.73 3.84
CA ALA A 392 -11.36 18.75 4.47
C ALA A 392 -12.42 19.47 3.61
N PRO A 393 -12.82 18.93 2.44
CA PRO A 393 -13.79 19.57 1.56
C PRO A 393 -15.20 19.61 2.15
N VAL A 394 -15.98 20.60 1.71
CA VAL A 394 -17.42 20.71 2.02
C VAL A 394 -18.21 19.73 1.16
N ILE A 395 -19.12 18.98 1.78
CA ILE A 395 -20.06 18.10 1.08
C ILE A 395 -21.12 18.97 0.38
N ARG A 396 -21.07 19.05 -0.96
CA ARG A 396 -21.98 19.90 -1.74
C ARG A 396 -23.29 19.22 -2.12
N SER A 397 -23.27 17.89 -2.25
CA SER A 397 -24.42 17.07 -2.63
C SER A 397 -24.21 15.64 -2.16
N GLU A 398 -25.27 14.82 -2.23
CA GLU A 398 -25.16 13.37 -2.05
C GLU A 398 -24.21 12.74 -3.09
N ILE A 399 -23.29 11.88 -2.64
CA ILE A 399 -22.31 11.20 -3.49
C ILE A 399 -22.64 9.71 -3.57
N GLY A 400 -23.42 9.32 -4.58
CA GLY A 400 -23.84 7.93 -4.79
C GLY A 400 -22.99 7.12 -5.77
N GLY A 401 -22.12 7.77 -6.54
CA GLY A 401 -21.38 7.14 -7.64
C GLY A 401 -20.14 6.35 -7.22
N GLY A 402 -19.81 6.31 -5.93
CA GLY A 402 -18.62 5.62 -5.42
C GLY A 402 -17.28 6.22 -5.87
N ARG A 403 -17.28 7.37 -6.57
CA ARG A 403 -16.05 8.07 -6.97
C ARG A 403 -15.85 9.28 -6.07
N VAL A 404 -14.65 9.39 -5.51
CA VAL A 404 -14.25 10.48 -4.60
C VAL A 404 -12.93 11.03 -5.09
N GLN A 405 -12.69 12.33 -4.91
CA GLN A 405 -11.43 12.96 -5.26
C GLN A 405 -10.81 13.54 -3.99
N ILE A 406 -9.54 13.23 -3.75
CA ILE A 406 -8.71 13.94 -2.78
C ILE A 406 -8.00 15.04 -3.55
N SER A 407 -8.41 16.29 -3.33
CA SER A 407 -7.74 17.49 -3.85
C SER A 407 -7.10 18.29 -2.73
N GLY A 408 -6.03 19.00 -3.06
CA GLY A 408 -5.25 19.80 -2.12
C GLY A 408 -3.94 20.24 -2.76
N ARG A 409 -3.19 21.13 -2.10
CA ARG A 409 -1.88 21.60 -2.58
C ARG A 409 -0.82 20.51 -2.38
N MET A 410 -0.89 19.45 -3.19
CA MET A 410 0.06 18.33 -3.20
C MET A 410 0.92 18.35 -4.47
N THR A 411 2.11 17.78 -4.41
CA THR A 411 2.97 17.62 -5.59
C THR A 411 2.53 16.42 -6.43
N THR A 412 2.99 16.32 -7.68
CA THR A 412 2.69 15.13 -8.51
C THR A 412 3.31 13.86 -7.97
N VAL A 413 4.48 13.97 -7.32
CA VAL A 413 5.15 12.83 -6.67
C VAL A 413 4.29 12.34 -5.52
N GLU A 414 3.85 13.28 -4.68
CA GLU A 414 3.01 12.97 -3.55
C GLU A 414 1.66 12.37 -3.95
N ALA A 415 1.02 12.88 -5.00
CA ALA A 415 -0.21 12.29 -5.52
C ALA A 415 0.00 10.83 -5.98
N ASN A 416 1.14 10.53 -6.63
CA ASN A 416 1.50 9.17 -7.03
C ASN A 416 1.74 8.27 -5.80
N ASP A 417 2.49 8.76 -4.81
CA ASP A 417 2.83 7.99 -3.61
C ASP A 417 1.58 7.70 -2.76
N ILE A 418 0.69 8.68 -2.60
CA ILE A 418 -0.59 8.48 -1.91
C ILE A 418 -1.47 7.52 -2.70
N ALA A 419 -1.62 7.70 -4.02
CA ALA A 419 -2.42 6.80 -4.84
C ALA A 419 -1.91 5.35 -4.76
N LEU A 420 -0.59 5.16 -4.79
CA LEU A 420 0.07 3.88 -4.58
C LEU A 420 -0.30 3.26 -3.23
N LEU A 421 -0.14 4.00 -2.13
CA LEU A 421 -0.43 3.52 -0.78
C LEU A 421 -1.90 3.16 -0.60
N LEU A 422 -2.80 3.94 -1.20
CA LEU A 422 -4.24 3.72 -1.12
C LEU A 422 -4.69 2.52 -1.95
N ARG A 423 -4.12 2.33 -3.14
CA ARG A 423 -4.44 1.17 -4.01
C ARG A 423 -3.88 -0.14 -3.45
N ALA A 424 -2.71 -0.08 -2.83
CA ALA A 424 -2.13 -1.19 -2.08
C ALA A 424 -3.06 -1.71 -0.97
N GLY A 425 -3.90 -0.84 -0.42
CA GLY A 425 -4.82 -1.13 0.67
C GLY A 425 -4.15 -1.03 2.05
N ALA A 426 -4.98 -0.96 3.07
CA ALA A 426 -4.52 -0.93 4.45
C ALA A 426 -3.98 -2.29 4.89
N LEU A 427 -2.97 -2.26 5.76
CA LEU A 427 -2.53 -3.45 6.48
C LEU A 427 -3.56 -3.78 7.58
N ALA A 428 -3.81 -5.07 7.79
CA ALA A 428 -4.63 -5.54 8.90
C ALA A 428 -3.97 -5.20 10.24
N ALA A 429 -2.65 -5.33 10.31
CA ALA A 429 -1.83 -4.93 11.45
C ALA A 429 -0.45 -4.41 11.00
N PRO A 430 0.19 -3.53 11.80
CA PRO A 430 1.55 -3.06 11.55
C PRO A 430 2.54 -4.22 11.38
N MET A 431 3.59 -3.99 10.59
CA MET A 431 4.69 -4.93 10.40
C MET A 431 6.03 -4.25 10.61
N GLU A 432 6.97 -5.00 11.17
CA GLU A 432 8.34 -4.55 11.38
C GLU A 432 9.30 -5.45 10.59
N ILE A 433 10.36 -4.87 10.03
CA ILE A 433 11.41 -5.64 9.35
C ILE A 433 12.40 -6.09 10.42
N ILE A 434 12.48 -7.40 10.63
CA ILE A 434 13.40 -8.01 11.61
C ILE A 434 14.70 -8.50 10.97
N GLU A 435 14.68 -8.76 9.67
CA GLU A 435 15.87 -9.13 8.91
C GLU A 435 15.84 -8.50 7.52
N GLU A 436 16.99 -7.97 7.09
CA GLU A 436 17.20 -7.38 5.78
C GLU A 436 18.52 -7.95 5.22
N ARG A 437 18.45 -8.56 4.04
CA ARG A 437 19.64 -9.01 3.30
C ARG A 437 19.55 -8.55 1.86
N THR A 438 20.58 -7.86 1.40
CA THR A 438 20.77 -7.55 -0.01
C THR A 438 21.62 -8.65 -0.63
N VAL A 439 21.10 -9.31 -1.66
CA VAL A 439 21.85 -10.31 -2.41
C VAL A 439 22.39 -9.64 -3.66
N GLY A 440 23.72 -9.57 -3.78
CA GLY A 440 24.38 -9.00 -4.95
C GLY A 440 24.32 -9.97 -6.14
N PRO A 441 24.20 -9.46 -7.39
CA PRO A 441 24.21 -10.31 -8.59
C PRO A 441 25.49 -11.13 -8.76
N SER A 442 26.61 -10.69 -8.16
CA SER A 442 27.92 -11.33 -8.26
C SER A 442 27.99 -12.69 -7.56
N LEU A 443 27.27 -12.88 -6.44
CA LEU A 443 27.24 -14.15 -5.70
C LEU A 443 26.56 -15.28 -6.51
N GLY A 444 25.67 -14.93 -7.44
CA GLY A 444 25.02 -15.87 -8.34
C GLY A 444 25.87 -16.26 -9.55
N ALA A 445 26.59 -15.29 -10.11
CA ALA A 445 27.43 -15.50 -11.29
C ALA A 445 28.54 -16.54 -11.04
N ASP A 446 29.08 -16.59 -9.82
CA ASP A 446 30.09 -17.57 -9.42
C ASP A 446 29.52 -19.00 -9.23
N ASN A 447 28.22 -19.14 -8.95
CA ASN A 447 27.55 -20.45 -8.83
C ASN A 447 27.14 -21.05 -10.20
N ILE A 448 27.18 -20.24 -11.27
CA ILE A 448 26.82 -20.66 -12.65
C ILE A 448 28.02 -21.22 -13.43
N LYS A 449 29.24 -20.75 -13.15
CA LYS A 449 30.47 -21.24 -13.80
C LYS A 449 30.80 -22.66 -13.35
#